data_AF-A0A418KV60-F1
#
_entry.id   AF-A0A418KV60-F1
#
_cell.length_a   1.000
_cell.length_b   1.000
_cell.length_c   1.000
_cell.angle_alpha   90.00
_cell.angle_beta   90.00
_cell.angle_gamma   90.00
#
_symmetry.space_group_name_H-M   'P 1'
#
loop_
_entity.id
_entity.type
_entity.pdbx_description
1 polymer ?
#
loop_
_entity_poly.entity_id
_entity_poly.type
_entity_poly.pdbx_seq_one_letter_code
_entity_poly.pdbx_strand_id
1 'polypeptide(L)'
;MVFKSLYSGQGIPTDLIRRTSMATLFEKIYGVEAATTIANSMGDVLEGLAWFEIEERYGLVTELLPQPNKWGSRPVMGISADENGPARMPQEWGHDFVWYPHDRPPGQSEDGHERHRLAVTAIIEKGGRVTVEDVARIWLRDIDPARFGYLLGPQDQVIYYALKAGVWPWETGRYATFPGMIGTSKMMIAIGTVNACDPRQAARDALDVGRIKDVRGPRDNYSLEVAAAVAAGTAEALKPSATVDSVLGVALEQLSRVPRREVETALQWASDAADWRELRPKFQDKYLGHWMSDAVEILSGGAAIFQITGGHVEDSIVQAVNLGRDTDCRAYIAGGWSAALRGIDAVPERWVKTVTEQVKTDPYTVSRRTPMESATGLYEAVQNELRRSKERVADLEAQLTP
;
A
#
# COMPACT_ATOMS: atom_id res chain seq x y z
N MET A 1 22.86 -28.40 -27.81
CA MET A 1 22.81 -27.71 -29.12
C MET A 1 21.39 -27.84 -29.65
N VAL A 2 20.53 -26.87 -29.31
CA VAL A 2 19.74 -26.04 -30.24
C VAL A 2 18.43 -26.72 -30.67
N PHE A 3 17.30 -26.46 -30.01
CA PHE A 3 16.34 -25.36 -30.26
C PHE A 3 15.87 -25.27 -31.72
N LYS A 4 14.63 -25.69 -32.00
CA LYS A 4 13.72 -24.96 -32.90
C LYS A 4 12.31 -25.55 -32.89
N SER A 5 11.36 -24.64 -33.04
CA SER A 5 9.97 -24.83 -33.45
C SER A 5 8.98 -25.15 -32.34
N LEU A 6 8.22 -24.13 -31.93
CA LEU A 6 6.75 -24.09 -32.14
C LEU A 6 6.23 -22.74 -31.63
N TYR A 7 6.28 -21.72 -32.48
CA TYR A 7 5.37 -20.57 -32.43
C TYR A 7 4.99 -20.27 -33.88
N SER A 8 3.89 -20.86 -34.33
CA SER A 8 3.16 -20.48 -35.53
C SER A 8 1.70 -20.34 -35.15
N GLY A 9 1.15 -19.16 -35.41
CA GLY A 9 -0.08 -18.68 -34.83
C GLY A 9 -1.33 -19.49 -35.17
N GLN A 10 -2.26 -19.45 -34.22
CA GLN A 10 -3.68 -19.41 -34.51
C GLN A 10 -4.29 -18.32 -33.64
N GLY A 11 -5.09 -17.46 -34.28
CA GLY A 11 -5.68 -16.28 -33.69
C GLY A 11 -6.52 -16.61 -32.46
N ILE A 12 -6.46 -15.71 -31.48
CA ILE A 12 -7.34 -15.71 -30.32
C ILE A 12 -8.77 -15.49 -30.84
N PRO A 13 -9.72 -16.42 -30.60
CA PRO A 13 -11.11 -16.18 -30.94
C PRO A 13 -11.63 -15.02 -30.09
N THR A 14 -12.02 -13.95 -30.77
CA THR A 14 -12.86 -12.88 -30.23
C THR A 14 -14.26 -13.44 -30.03
N ASP A 15 -14.50 -14.08 -28.88
CA ASP A 15 -15.85 -14.34 -28.41
C ASP A 15 -16.02 -13.95 -26.95
N LEU A 16 -17.06 -13.16 -26.76
CA LEU A 16 -17.48 -12.43 -25.58
C LEU A 16 -18.04 -13.40 -24.53
N ILE A 17 -17.19 -14.19 -23.89
CA ILE A 17 -17.53 -14.86 -22.62
C ILE A 17 -17.03 -13.94 -21.51
N ARG A 18 -17.93 -13.14 -20.92
CA ARG A 18 -17.71 -12.61 -19.57
C ARG A 18 -17.40 -13.83 -18.70
N ARG A 19 -16.13 -14.01 -18.30
CA ARG A 19 -15.74 -15.06 -17.37
C ARG A 19 -16.56 -14.90 -16.09
N THR A 20 -17.52 -15.80 -15.89
CA THR A 20 -18.26 -15.97 -14.63
C THR A 20 -17.43 -16.72 -13.57
N SER A 21 -16.16 -17.01 -13.86
CA SER A 21 -15.25 -17.68 -12.93
C SER A 21 -14.64 -16.68 -11.95
N MET A 22 -14.60 -17.04 -10.67
CA MET A 22 -13.87 -16.28 -9.66
C MET A 22 -12.39 -16.14 -10.06
N ALA A 23 -11.80 -14.97 -9.82
CA ALA A 23 -10.39 -14.71 -10.09
C ALA A 23 -9.50 -15.71 -9.32
N THR A 24 -8.51 -16.25 -10.02
CA THR A 24 -7.46 -17.08 -9.44
C THR A 24 -6.61 -16.29 -8.45
N LEU A 25 -5.88 -17.00 -7.59
CA LEU A 25 -4.95 -16.35 -6.66
C LEU A 25 -3.90 -15.50 -7.37
N PHE A 26 -3.37 -15.95 -8.51
CA PHE A 26 -2.43 -15.16 -9.29
C PHE A 26 -3.06 -13.88 -9.86
N GLU A 27 -4.27 -13.97 -10.44
CA GLU A 27 -5.00 -12.80 -10.94
C GLU A 27 -5.30 -11.80 -9.81
N LYS A 28 -5.62 -12.29 -8.60
CA LYS A 28 -5.76 -11.45 -7.39
C LYS A 28 -4.47 -10.75 -7.00
N ILE A 29 -3.35 -11.47 -6.91
CA ILE A 29 -2.04 -10.90 -6.57
C ILE A 29 -1.60 -9.87 -7.62
N TYR A 30 -1.78 -10.17 -8.91
CA TYR A 30 -1.45 -9.21 -9.97
C TYR A 30 -2.33 -7.96 -9.91
N GLY A 31 -3.63 -8.14 -9.65
CA GLY A 31 -4.55 -7.03 -9.39
C GLY A 31 -4.06 -6.15 -8.25
N VAL A 32 -3.62 -6.73 -7.13
CA VAL A 32 -3.09 -5.99 -5.97
C VAL A 32 -1.87 -5.15 -6.33
N GLU A 33 -0.86 -5.73 -6.98
CA GLU A 33 0.36 -5.00 -7.35
C GLU A 33 0.04 -3.84 -8.31
N ALA A 34 -0.86 -4.07 -9.27
CA ALA A 34 -1.28 -3.02 -10.20
C ALA A 34 -2.08 -1.92 -9.49
N ALA A 35 -3.13 -2.29 -8.75
CA ALA A 35 -4.04 -1.35 -8.10
C ALA A 35 -3.34 -0.50 -7.03
N THR A 36 -2.43 -1.08 -6.25
CA THR A 36 -1.67 -0.32 -5.25
C THR A 36 -0.71 0.67 -5.91
N THR A 37 -0.04 0.30 -7.01
CA THR A 37 0.80 1.23 -7.79
C THR A 37 -0.03 2.40 -8.34
N ILE A 38 -1.18 2.08 -8.94
CA ILE A 38 -2.11 3.07 -9.52
C ILE A 38 -2.65 4.01 -8.45
N ALA A 39 -3.11 3.46 -7.32
CA ALA A 39 -3.64 4.23 -6.21
C ALA A 39 -2.64 5.26 -5.68
N ASN A 40 -1.37 4.85 -5.53
CA ASN A 40 -0.32 5.74 -5.06
C ASN A 40 0.01 6.83 -6.09
N SER A 41 0.13 6.47 -7.37
CA SER A 41 0.42 7.45 -8.42
C SER A 41 -0.72 8.47 -8.61
N MET A 42 -1.98 8.00 -8.61
CA MET A 42 -3.14 8.87 -8.77
C MET A 42 -3.39 9.74 -7.53
N GLY A 43 -3.23 9.16 -6.34
CA GLY A 43 -3.48 9.84 -5.08
C GLY A 43 -2.45 10.91 -4.73
N ASP A 44 -1.18 10.72 -5.09
CA ASP A 44 -0.07 11.65 -4.79
C ASP A 44 -0.27 13.05 -5.41
N VAL A 45 -1.00 13.13 -6.54
CA VAL A 45 -1.38 14.39 -7.19
C VAL A 45 -2.24 15.26 -6.26
N LEU A 46 -3.10 14.60 -5.47
CA LEU A 46 -4.13 15.23 -4.65
C LEU A 46 -3.74 15.31 -3.17
N GLU A 47 -2.62 14.69 -2.81
CA GLU A 47 -2.13 14.59 -1.44
C GLU A 47 -2.04 15.97 -0.77
N GLY A 48 -2.71 16.09 0.38
CA GLY A 48 -2.71 17.26 1.24
C GLY A 48 -3.77 18.31 0.91
N LEU A 49 -4.57 18.14 -0.14
CA LEU A 49 -5.69 19.05 -0.42
C LEU A 49 -6.93 18.68 0.37
N ALA A 50 -7.68 19.69 0.80
CA ALA A 50 -9.06 19.46 1.18
C ALA A 50 -9.90 19.07 -0.05
N TRP A 51 -10.98 18.34 0.16
CA TRP A 51 -11.82 17.81 -0.93
C TRP A 51 -12.39 18.91 -1.84
N PHE A 52 -12.69 20.10 -1.31
CA PHE A 52 -13.21 21.22 -2.10
C PHE A 52 -12.12 21.86 -2.97
N GLU A 53 -10.86 21.85 -2.53
CA GLU A 53 -9.72 22.31 -3.36
C GLU A 53 -9.45 21.33 -4.52
N ILE A 54 -9.67 20.03 -4.28
CA ILE A 54 -9.60 19.01 -5.35
C ILE A 54 -10.66 19.32 -6.41
N GLU A 55 -11.92 19.52 -5.99
CA GLU A 55 -13.01 19.81 -6.92
C GLU A 55 -12.79 21.11 -7.69
N GLU A 56 -12.35 22.17 -7.02
CA GLU A 56 -12.10 23.46 -7.66
C GLU A 56 -10.97 23.38 -8.70
N ARG A 57 -9.88 22.67 -8.40
CA ARG A 57 -8.68 22.67 -9.25
C ARG A 57 -8.68 21.57 -10.31
N TYR A 58 -9.27 20.42 -10.00
CA TYR A 58 -9.19 19.22 -10.83
C TYR A 58 -10.55 18.63 -11.18
N GLY A 59 -11.64 19.09 -10.55
CA GLY A 59 -12.94 18.44 -10.64
C GLY A 59 -12.89 17.05 -10.00
N LEU A 60 -13.23 16.03 -10.78
CA LEU A 60 -13.11 14.63 -10.37
C LEU A 60 -11.91 14.01 -11.09
N VAL A 61 -10.88 13.60 -10.34
CA VAL A 61 -9.73 12.90 -10.92
C VAL A 61 -10.08 11.43 -11.14
N THR A 62 -10.04 11.01 -12.40
CA THR A 62 -10.30 9.62 -12.81
C THR A 62 -9.15 9.04 -13.63
N GLU A 63 -8.03 9.75 -13.75
CA GLU A 63 -6.89 9.34 -14.59
C GLU A 63 -5.57 9.63 -13.88
N LEU A 64 -4.52 8.93 -14.32
CA LEU A 64 -3.16 9.17 -13.85
C LEU A 64 -2.66 10.49 -14.45
N LEU A 65 -2.39 11.49 -13.61
CA LEU A 65 -1.99 12.83 -14.03
C LEU A 65 -0.49 13.08 -13.80
N PRO A 66 0.15 13.93 -14.62
CA PRO A 66 1.50 14.39 -14.34
C PRO A 66 1.52 15.36 -13.14
N GLN A 67 2.64 15.40 -12.43
CA GLN A 67 2.94 16.39 -11.39
C GLN A 67 4.23 17.13 -11.76
N PRO A 68 4.15 18.20 -12.55
CA PRO A 68 5.32 18.98 -12.90
C PRO A 68 5.88 19.68 -11.66
N ASN A 69 7.19 19.56 -11.47
CA ASN A 69 7.93 20.23 -10.41
C ASN A 69 7.32 20.00 -9.01
N LYS A 70 6.97 18.74 -8.65
CA LYS A 70 6.50 18.38 -7.30
C LYS A 70 7.49 18.92 -6.27
N TRP A 71 6.99 19.47 -5.15
CA TRP A 71 7.73 20.24 -4.13
C TRP A 71 8.10 21.68 -4.51
N GLY A 72 8.30 22.00 -5.80
CA GLY A 72 8.60 23.37 -6.26
C GLY A 72 7.39 24.22 -6.61
N SER A 73 6.34 23.61 -7.18
CA SER A 73 5.14 24.33 -7.62
C SER A 73 4.02 24.38 -6.57
N ARG A 74 4.10 23.53 -5.55
CA ARG A 74 3.03 23.38 -4.55
C ARG A 74 3.59 23.00 -3.17
N PRO A 75 3.29 23.79 -2.12
CA PRO A 75 3.57 23.36 -0.76
C PRO A 75 2.68 22.16 -0.41
N VAL A 76 3.29 21.08 0.08
CA VAL A 76 2.57 19.98 0.73
C VAL A 76 2.84 20.11 2.22
N MET A 77 1.79 20.17 3.05
CA MET A 77 1.94 20.41 4.51
C MET A 77 2.69 21.69 4.87
N GLY A 78 2.57 22.74 4.04
CA GLY A 78 3.32 24.00 4.22
C GLY A 78 4.81 23.90 3.87
N ILE A 79 5.27 22.77 3.34
CA ILE A 79 6.64 22.54 2.89
C ILE A 79 6.69 22.76 1.38
N SER A 80 7.30 23.85 0.94
CA SER A 80 7.61 24.13 -0.46
C SER A 80 9.09 24.42 -0.63
N ALA A 81 9.66 23.94 -1.72
CA ALA A 81 10.92 24.44 -2.23
C ALA A 81 10.75 25.90 -2.65
N ASP A 82 11.79 26.70 -2.46
CA ASP A 82 11.82 28.07 -2.94
C ASP A 82 12.39 28.11 -4.38
N GLU A 83 12.37 29.29 -5.00
CA GLU A 83 12.93 29.50 -6.33
C GLU A 83 14.46 29.23 -6.42
N ASN A 84 15.13 29.00 -5.29
CA ASN A 84 16.59 28.93 -5.16
C ASN A 84 17.13 27.56 -4.74
N GLY A 85 16.28 26.55 -4.47
CA GLY A 85 16.76 25.23 -4.05
C GLY A 85 15.67 24.30 -3.52
N PRO A 86 16.04 23.08 -3.08
CA PRO A 86 15.09 22.12 -2.56
C PRO A 86 14.44 22.60 -1.26
N ALA A 87 13.21 22.13 -0.98
CA ALA A 87 12.56 22.40 0.30
C ALA A 87 13.43 21.78 1.39
N ARG A 88 13.78 22.56 2.42
CA ARG A 88 14.66 22.11 3.48
C ARG A 88 14.07 22.44 4.83
N MET A 89 14.01 21.44 5.70
CA MET A 89 13.67 21.60 7.10
C MET A 89 14.88 21.20 7.95
N PRO A 90 15.65 22.19 8.46
CA PRO A 90 16.78 21.94 9.34
C PRO A 90 16.35 21.16 10.57
N GLN A 91 17.16 20.19 10.97
CA GLN A 91 16.93 19.42 12.20
C GLN A 91 17.88 19.92 13.29
N GLU A 92 17.40 20.02 14.52
CA GLU A 92 18.29 20.29 15.67
C GLU A 92 19.35 19.19 15.82
N TRP A 93 18.96 17.94 15.53
CA TRP A 93 19.81 16.77 15.58
C TRP A 93 19.65 15.92 14.32
N GLY A 94 20.78 15.48 13.76
CA GLY A 94 20.80 14.60 12.58
C GLY A 94 20.88 15.35 11.26
N HIS A 95 20.49 14.68 10.18
CA HIS A 95 20.52 15.24 8.83
C HIS A 95 19.29 16.12 8.57
N ASP A 96 19.49 17.23 7.87
CA ASP A 96 18.39 18.05 7.34
C ASP A 96 17.41 17.18 6.54
N PHE A 97 16.13 17.53 6.64
CA PHE A 97 15.10 16.93 5.80
C PHE A 97 14.99 17.76 4.54
N VAL A 98 15.10 17.09 3.38
CA VAL A 98 15.19 17.76 2.08
C VAL A 98 14.18 17.12 1.13
N TRP A 99 13.49 17.95 0.34
CA TRP A 99 12.61 17.51 -0.74
C TRP A 99 13.04 18.19 -2.04
N TYR A 100 13.39 17.38 -3.03
CA TYR A 100 13.94 17.85 -4.30
C TYR A 100 12.82 18.08 -5.31
N PRO A 101 12.74 19.28 -5.92
CA PRO A 101 11.83 19.51 -7.01
C PRO A 101 12.15 18.63 -8.21
N HIS A 102 11.15 17.92 -8.73
CA HIS A 102 11.26 17.09 -9.92
C HIS A 102 9.90 16.87 -10.56
N ASP A 103 9.91 16.57 -11.86
CA ASP A 103 8.71 16.17 -12.58
C ASP A 103 8.37 14.72 -12.27
N ARG A 104 7.10 14.45 -11.93
CA ARG A 104 6.57 13.09 -11.85
C ARG A 104 5.61 12.84 -13.02
N PRO A 105 5.96 11.99 -14.00
CA PRO A 105 5.05 11.65 -15.10
C PRO A 105 3.89 10.76 -14.61
N PRO A 106 2.81 10.64 -15.40
CA PRO A 106 1.70 9.73 -15.09
C PRO A 106 2.20 8.31 -14.81
N GLY A 107 1.72 7.72 -13.72
CA GLY A 107 2.11 6.37 -13.30
C GLY A 107 3.30 6.32 -12.35
N GLN A 108 4.05 7.41 -12.16
CA GLN A 108 5.09 7.47 -11.12
C GLN A 108 4.45 7.49 -9.73
N SER A 109 5.02 6.69 -8.83
CA SER A 109 4.51 6.49 -7.47
C SER A 109 5.17 7.41 -6.44
N GLU A 110 4.92 7.15 -5.15
CA GLU A 110 5.40 7.91 -3.99
C GLU A 110 6.05 7.02 -2.91
N ASP A 111 6.48 7.60 -1.78
CA ASP A 111 7.30 6.95 -0.76
C ASP A 111 6.67 5.74 -0.07
N GLY A 112 5.37 5.78 0.17
CA GLY A 112 4.58 4.65 0.59
C GLY A 112 4.69 3.44 -0.33
N HIS A 113 4.59 3.63 -1.64
CA HIS A 113 4.75 2.52 -2.57
C HIS A 113 6.20 2.04 -2.69
N GLU A 114 7.19 2.92 -2.51
CA GLU A 114 8.59 2.49 -2.44
C GLU A 114 8.82 1.55 -1.24
N ARG A 115 8.17 1.80 -0.09
CA ARG A 115 8.17 0.86 1.05
C ARG A 115 7.49 -0.47 0.72
N HIS A 116 6.40 -0.44 -0.03
CA HIS A 116 5.78 -1.66 -0.57
C HIS A 116 6.77 -2.45 -1.42
N ARG A 117 7.49 -1.79 -2.34
CA ARG A 117 8.48 -2.42 -3.22
C ARG A 117 9.63 -3.06 -2.45
N LEU A 118 10.11 -2.42 -1.38
CA LEU A 118 11.14 -2.99 -0.49
C LEU A 118 10.63 -4.27 0.19
N ALA A 119 9.40 -4.26 0.71
CA ALA A 119 8.81 -5.45 1.32
C ALA A 119 8.60 -6.59 0.31
N VAL A 120 8.15 -6.26 -0.91
CA VAL A 120 8.03 -7.22 -2.02
C VAL A 120 9.39 -7.81 -2.38
N THR A 121 10.46 -7.01 -2.50
CA THR A 121 11.81 -7.54 -2.73
C THR A 121 12.20 -8.56 -1.64
N ALA A 122 11.97 -8.22 -0.37
CA ALA A 122 12.32 -9.08 0.75
C ALA A 122 11.58 -10.43 0.68
N ILE A 123 10.28 -10.39 0.36
CA ILE A 123 9.44 -11.59 0.23
C ILE A 123 9.94 -12.47 -0.93
N ILE A 124 10.19 -11.88 -2.09
CA ILE A 124 10.63 -12.60 -3.28
C ILE A 124 11.97 -13.28 -3.03
N GLU A 125 12.95 -12.55 -2.51
CA GLU A 125 14.30 -13.10 -2.30
C GLU A 125 14.35 -14.17 -1.20
N LYS A 126 13.52 -14.03 -0.17
CA LYS A 126 13.37 -15.06 0.86
C LYS A 126 12.54 -16.26 0.37
N GLY A 127 11.70 -16.06 -0.65
CA GLY A 127 10.76 -17.06 -1.14
C GLY A 127 9.66 -17.40 -0.14
N GLY A 128 9.18 -16.42 0.63
CA GLY A 128 8.18 -16.64 1.68
C GLY A 128 8.01 -15.46 2.64
N ARG A 129 7.41 -15.76 3.81
CA ARG A 129 7.14 -14.78 4.87
C ARG A 129 8.44 -14.20 5.43
N VAL A 130 8.44 -12.89 5.66
CA VAL A 130 9.60 -12.09 6.07
C VAL A 130 9.47 -11.61 7.51
N THR A 131 10.61 -11.40 8.16
CA THR A 131 10.71 -10.69 9.44
C THR A 131 11.16 -9.24 9.21
N VAL A 132 11.14 -8.44 10.26
CA VAL A 132 11.65 -7.06 10.22
C VAL A 132 13.11 -6.97 9.77
N GLU A 133 13.95 -7.96 10.10
CA GLU A 133 15.36 -8.00 9.69
C GLU A 133 15.54 -8.32 8.21
N ASP A 134 14.68 -9.14 7.62
CA ASP A 134 14.68 -9.38 6.18
C ASP A 134 14.40 -8.07 5.44
N VAL A 135 13.35 -7.34 5.87
CA VAL A 135 12.98 -6.06 5.28
C VAL A 135 14.08 -5.02 5.48
N ALA A 136 14.70 -4.96 6.66
CA ALA A 136 15.80 -4.04 6.93
C ALA A 136 17.06 -4.31 6.09
N ARG A 137 17.36 -5.58 5.76
CA ARG A 137 18.46 -5.93 4.84
C ARG A 137 18.22 -5.34 3.46
N ILE A 138 17.00 -5.44 2.94
CA ILE A 138 16.62 -4.81 1.67
C ILE A 138 16.67 -3.29 1.79
N TRP A 139 16.15 -2.74 2.88
CA TRP A 139 16.17 -1.29 3.17
C TRP A 139 17.58 -0.71 3.07
N LEU A 140 18.59 -1.39 3.65
CA LEU A 140 19.99 -0.96 3.61
C LEU A 140 20.67 -1.18 2.25
N ARG A 141 20.19 -2.14 1.45
CA ARG A 141 20.80 -2.51 0.18
C ARG A 141 20.26 -1.69 -1.00
N ASP A 142 18.94 -1.50 -1.04
CA ASP A 142 18.24 -0.98 -2.21
C ASP A 142 17.96 0.53 -2.14
N ILE A 143 17.98 1.11 -0.93
CA ILE A 143 17.87 2.56 -0.79
C ILE A 143 19.23 3.20 -1.08
N ASP A 144 19.25 4.06 -2.10
CA ASP A 144 20.34 5.00 -2.34
C ASP A 144 20.11 6.26 -1.49
N PRO A 145 20.91 6.51 -0.43
CA PRO A 145 20.71 7.65 0.45
C PRO A 145 20.92 9.01 -0.24
N ALA A 146 21.54 9.04 -1.43
CA ALA A 146 21.64 10.27 -2.23
C ALA A 146 20.29 10.69 -2.85
N ARG A 147 19.27 9.82 -2.79
CA ARG A 147 17.94 10.03 -3.38
C ARG A 147 16.83 10.34 -2.38
N PHE A 148 17.16 10.46 -1.09
CA PHE A 148 16.17 10.98 -0.13
C PHE A 148 15.67 12.35 -0.57
N GLY A 149 14.36 12.57 -0.47
CA GLY A 149 13.70 13.78 -0.95
C GLY A 149 13.13 13.70 -2.37
N TYR A 150 13.36 12.61 -3.11
CA TYR A 150 12.66 12.34 -4.38
C TYR A 150 11.40 11.51 -4.15
N LEU A 151 11.54 10.19 -4.12
CA LEU A 151 10.45 9.24 -3.86
C LEU A 151 10.52 8.61 -2.47
N LEU A 152 11.57 8.82 -1.69
CA LEU A 152 11.62 8.39 -0.28
C LEU A 152 11.83 9.61 0.59
N GLY A 153 11.07 9.69 1.69
CA GLY A 153 10.99 10.87 2.52
C GLY A 153 11.92 10.85 3.73
N PRO A 154 11.86 11.89 4.58
CA PRO A 154 12.67 11.99 5.78
C PRO A 154 12.49 10.86 6.79
N GLN A 155 11.31 10.25 6.85
CA GLN A 155 11.08 9.13 7.73
C GLN A 155 11.95 7.93 7.34
N ASP A 156 12.09 7.67 6.04
CA ASP A 156 12.93 6.59 5.52
C ASP A 156 14.42 6.92 5.72
N GLN A 157 14.78 8.20 5.64
CA GLN A 157 16.12 8.70 5.92
C GLN A 157 16.54 8.40 7.37
N VAL A 158 15.69 8.69 8.35
CA VAL A 158 15.97 8.40 9.76
C VAL A 158 16.12 6.90 10.00
N ILE A 159 15.21 6.09 9.44
CA ILE A 159 15.28 4.62 9.55
C ILE A 159 16.57 4.09 8.94
N TYR A 160 16.90 4.50 7.71
CA TYR A 160 18.10 4.05 7.01
C TYR A 160 19.38 4.36 7.80
N TYR A 161 19.53 5.59 8.29
CA TYR A 161 20.73 5.97 9.05
C TYR A 161 20.79 5.32 10.43
N ALA A 162 19.66 5.09 11.10
CA ALA A 162 19.62 4.31 12.34
C ALA A 162 20.10 2.87 12.12
N LEU A 163 19.57 2.20 11.09
CA LEU A 163 20.02 0.85 10.70
C LEU A 163 21.51 0.84 10.33
N LYS A 164 21.97 1.85 9.58
CA LYS A 164 23.38 1.97 9.16
C LYS A 164 24.31 2.17 10.36
N ALA A 165 23.84 2.83 11.41
CA ALA A 165 24.54 3.02 12.67
C ALA A 165 24.51 1.79 13.59
N GLY A 166 23.84 0.70 13.18
CA GLY A 166 23.77 -0.55 13.95
C GLY A 166 22.61 -0.60 14.95
N VAL A 167 21.64 0.32 14.86
CA VAL A 167 20.37 0.17 15.61
C VAL A 167 19.62 -1.02 15.05
N TRP A 168 19.14 -1.89 15.93
CA TRP A 168 18.42 -3.09 15.53
C TRP A 168 17.09 -2.76 14.84
N PRO A 169 16.69 -3.48 13.78
CA PRO A 169 15.47 -3.18 13.02
C PRO A 169 14.18 -3.15 13.85
N TRP A 170 14.10 -3.94 14.91
CA TRP A 170 12.93 -3.99 15.78
C TRP A 170 12.89 -2.88 16.85
N GLU A 171 13.95 -2.06 16.91
CA GLU A 171 14.10 -0.90 17.79
C GLU A 171 13.95 0.43 17.04
N THR A 172 14.18 0.48 15.71
CA THR A 172 14.18 1.74 14.95
C THR A 172 12.84 2.48 15.03
N GLY A 173 11.72 1.76 15.01
CA GLY A 173 10.39 2.35 15.14
C GLY A 173 10.11 3.03 16.49
N ARG A 174 10.92 2.80 17.53
CA ARG A 174 10.84 3.56 18.79
C ARG A 174 11.21 5.02 18.62
N TYR A 175 11.98 5.33 17.58
CA TYR A 175 12.46 6.66 17.24
C TYR A 175 11.80 7.20 15.97
N ALA A 176 10.57 6.73 15.68
CA ALA A 176 9.80 7.18 14.53
C ALA A 176 9.68 8.71 14.51
N THR A 177 10.05 9.33 13.38
CA THR A 177 9.91 10.78 13.17
C THR A 177 8.45 11.24 13.24
N PHE A 178 7.55 10.38 12.77
CA PHE A 178 6.11 10.62 12.74
C PHE A 178 5.39 9.35 13.27
N PRO A 179 5.35 9.15 14.60
CA PRO A 179 4.69 8.01 15.20
C PRO A 179 3.17 8.12 15.03
N GLY A 180 2.48 7.00 14.84
CA GLY A 180 1.02 7.01 14.67
C GLY A 180 0.55 7.33 13.25
N MET A 181 1.47 7.50 12.29
CA MET A 181 1.14 7.78 10.89
C MET A 181 1.09 6.53 10.00
N ILE A 182 0.23 6.57 8.98
CA ILE A 182 -0.10 5.44 8.11
C ILE A 182 1.09 4.86 7.32
N GLY A 183 2.20 5.59 7.16
CA GLY A 183 3.33 5.13 6.34
C GLY A 183 3.89 3.76 6.75
N THR A 184 3.66 3.30 7.98
CA THR A 184 4.01 1.93 8.44
C THR A 184 3.16 0.86 7.75
N SER A 185 1.90 1.16 7.47
CA SER A 185 0.94 0.28 6.81
C SER A 185 1.14 0.19 5.29
N LYS A 186 1.90 1.11 4.68
CA LYS A 186 2.11 1.21 3.23
C LYS A 186 2.98 0.10 2.63
N MET A 187 3.40 -0.87 3.45
CA MET A 187 4.02 -2.14 3.03
C MET A 187 3.19 -3.38 3.39
N MET A 188 2.06 -3.20 4.09
CA MET A 188 1.35 -4.31 4.75
C MET A 188 0.42 -5.09 3.83
N ILE A 189 0.06 -4.53 2.66
CA ILE A 189 -0.63 -5.30 1.63
C ILE A 189 0.30 -6.39 1.08
N ALA A 190 1.60 -6.12 0.85
CA ALA A 190 2.56 -7.15 0.47
C ALA A 190 2.70 -8.25 1.54
N ILE A 191 2.74 -7.86 2.83
CA ILE A 191 2.77 -8.80 3.97
C ILE A 191 1.48 -9.64 4.04
N GLY A 192 0.33 -9.04 3.77
CA GLY A 192 -0.94 -9.77 3.64
C GLY A 192 -0.97 -10.72 2.45
N THR A 193 -0.38 -10.31 1.32
CA THR A 193 -0.31 -11.12 0.09
C THR A 193 0.48 -12.41 0.28
N VAL A 194 1.68 -12.34 0.90
CA VAL A 194 2.47 -13.57 1.16
C VAL A 194 1.79 -14.50 2.17
N ASN A 195 0.90 -13.95 3.01
CA ASN A 195 0.06 -14.68 3.96
C ASN A 195 -1.34 -14.99 3.41
N ALA A 196 -1.50 -15.07 2.08
CA ALA A 196 -2.79 -15.34 1.45
C ALA A 196 -3.59 -16.44 2.16
N CYS A 197 -4.84 -16.16 2.50
CA CYS A 197 -5.77 -17.03 3.22
C CYS A 197 -5.47 -17.29 4.71
N ASP A 198 -4.44 -16.67 5.31
CA ASP A 198 -4.15 -16.74 6.76
C ASP A 198 -4.07 -15.33 7.40
N PRO A 199 -5.23 -14.70 7.71
CA PRO A 199 -5.25 -13.35 8.28
C PRO A 199 -4.59 -13.25 9.65
N ARG A 200 -4.65 -14.32 10.46
CA ARG A 200 -4.05 -14.34 11.78
C ARG A 200 -2.52 -14.28 11.69
N GLN A 201 -1.94 -15.02 10.75
CA GLN A 201 -0.50 -14.95 10.52
C GLN A 201 -0.09 -13.64 9.85
N ALA A 202 -0.87 -13.14 8.89
CA ALA A 202 -0.65 -11.82 8.27
C ALA A 202 -0.58 -10.69 9.30
N ALA A 203 -1.52 -10.67 10.26
CA ALA A 203 -1.50 -9.71 11.36
C ALA A 203 -0.19 -9.79 12.16
N ARG A 204 0.24 -11.00 12.54
CA ARG A 204 1.46 -11.20 13.32
C ARG A 204 2.72 -10.76 12.58
N ASP A 205 2.83 -11.09 11.31
CA ASP A 205 3.96 -10.69 10.48
C ASP A 205 4.00 -9.17 10.32
N ALA A 206 2.85 -8.52 10.16
CA ALA A 206 2.74 -7.06 10.10
C ALA A 206 3.15 -6.38 11.42
N LEU A 207 2.86 -7.00 12.57
CA LEU A 207 3.29 -6.49 13.87
C LEU A 207 4.79 -6.61 14.11
N ASP A 208 5.45 -7.58 13.49
CA ASP A 208 6.89 -7.69 13.51
C ASP A 208 7.53 -6.68 12.54
N VAL A 209 7.18 -6.78 11.25
CA VAL A 209 7.74 -5.95 10.19
C VAL A 209 7.51 -4.46 10.43
N GLY A 210 6.35 -4.08 10.95
CA GLY A 210 6.02 -2.67 11.21
C GLY A 210 6.94 -2.00 12.25
N ARG A 211 7.65 -2.78 13.07
CA ARG A 211 8.58 -2.26 14.10
C ARG A 211 9.77 -1.50 13.53
N ILE A 212 10.03 -1.63 12.23
CA ILE A 212 11.05 -0.85 11.56
C ILE A 212 10.73 0.66 11.56
N LYS A 213 9.45 1.01 11.60
CA LYS A 213 8.97 2.39 11.38
C LYS A 213 8.08 2.93 12.50
N ASP A 214 7.52 2.07 13.35
CA ASP A 214 6.70 2.48 14.50
C ASP A 214 6.81 1.53 15.70
N VAL A 215 6.20 1.88 16.82
CA VAL A 215 6.25 1.12 18.07
C VAL A 215 4.87 0.99 18.72
N ARG A 216 4.61 -0.16 19.35
CA ARG A 216 3.42 -0.39 20.18
C ARG A 216 3.60 0.24 21.56
N GLY A 217 2.54 0.82 22.10
CA GLY A 217 2.47 1.23 23.50
C GLY A 217 2.44 2.73 23.80
N PRO A 218 2.95 3.65 22.95
CA PRO A 218 2.69 5.07 23.14
C PRO A 218 1.18 5.35 23.16
N ARG A 219 0.76 6.27 24.03
CA ARG A 219 -0.63 6.71 24.12
C ARG A 219 -1.05 7.33 22.78
N ASP A 220 -2.26 7.00 22.34
CA ASP A 220 -2.87 7.53 21.11
C ASP A 220 -2.08 7.21 19.82
N ASN A 221 -1.19 6.18 19.86
CA ASN A 221 -0.53 5.63 18.68
C ASN A 221 -1.05 4.22 18.37
N TYR A 222 -1.76 4.10 17.25
CA TYR A 222 -2.38 2.86 16.79
C TYR A 222 -1.76 2.30 15.50
N SER A 223 -0.61 2.82 15.05
CA SER A 223 -0.07 2.49 13.73
C SER A 223 0.24 1.02 13.52
N LEU A 224 0.77 0.31 14.52
CA LEU A 224 1.02 -1.13 14.38
C LEU A 224 -0.28 -1.96 14.40
N GLU A 225 -1.34 -1.51 15.08
CA GLU A 225 -2.65 -2.18 15.02
C GLU A 225 -3.29 -1.99 13.65
N VAL A 226 -3.19 -0.78 13.09
CA VAL A 226 -3.62 -0.48 11.72
C VAL A 226 -2.83 -1.30 10.70
N ALA A 227 -1.51 -1.42 10.86
CA ALA A 227 -0.67 -2.25 10.01
C ALA A 227 -1.14 -3.72 10.00
N ALA A 228 -1.44 -4.27 11.18
CA ALA A 228 -2.01 -5.60 11.31
C ALA A 228 -3.39 -5.73 10.65
N ALA A 229 -4.27 -4.73 10.81
CA ALA A 229 -5.59 -4.70 10.17
C ALA A 229 -5.48 -4.72 8.64
N VAL A 230 -4.57 -3.91 8.06
CA VAL A 230 -4.33 -3.84 6.61
C VAL A 230 -3.83 -5.19 6.06
N ALA A 231 -2.85 -5.81 6.73
CA ALA A 231 -2.33 -7.11 6.32
C ALA A 231 -3.37 -8.23 6.45
N ALA A 232 -4.10 -8.28 7.58
CA ALA A 232 -5.12 -9.29 7.83
C ALA A 232 -6.29 -9.17 6.84
N GLY A 233 -6.78 -7.95 6.59
CA GLY A 233 -7.83 -7.70 5.60
C GLY A 233 -7.39 -8.11 4.19
N THR A 234 -6.13 -7.87 3.81
CA THR A 234 -5.59 -8.31 2.53
C THR A 234 -5.57 -9.84 2.43
N ALA A 235 -5.05 -10.53 3.44
CA ALA A 235 -5.00 -11.99 3.47
C ALA A 235 -6.41 -12.62 3.46
N GLU A 236 -7.40 -11.97 4.08
CA GLU A 236 -8.81 -12.37 4.02
C GLU A 236 -9.38 -12.21 2.61
N ALA A 237 -9.14 -11.06 1.96
CA ALA A 237 -9.63 -10.77 0.62
C ALA A 237 -9.15 -11.79 -0.44
N LEU A 238 -7.97 -12.39 -0.20
CA LEU A 238 -7.40 -13.42 -1.07
C LEU A 238 -8.08 -14.78 -0.93
N LYS A 239 -8.94 -15.01 0.07
CA LYS A 239 -9.72 -16.25 0.19
C LYS A 239 -10.71 -16.41 -0.98
N PRO A 240 -11.02 -17.66 -1.38
CA PRO A 240 -12.07 -17.91 -2.37
C PRO A 240 -13.45 -17.44 -1.90
N SER A 241 -13.76 -17.53 -0.61
CA SER A 241 -15.06 -17.16 -0.04
C SER A 241 -15.15 -15.71 0.45
N ALA A 242 -14.13 -14.89 0.17
CA ALA A 242 -14.05 -13.54 0.72
C ALA A 242 -15.22 -12.66 0.25
N THR A 243 -15.74 -11.87 1.17
CA THR A 243 -16.71 -10.79 0.94
C THR A 243 -16.18 -9.49 1.54
N VAL A 244 -16.79 -8.36 1.15
CA VAL A 244 -16.50 -7.05 1.77
C VAL A 244 -16.64 -7.12 3.29
N ASP A 245 -17.73 -7.69 3.80
CA ASP A 245 -17.99 -7.84 5.23
C ASP A 245 -16.95 -8.70 5.94
N SER A 246 -16.50 -9.81 5.32
CA SER A 246 -15.47 -10.67 5.91
C SER A 246 -14.13 -9.94 6.07
N VAL A 247 -13.72 -9.16 5.05
CA VAL A 247 -12.48 -8.39 5.05
C VAL A 247 -12.52 -7.31 6.13
N LEU A 248 -13.63 -6.56 6.19
CA LEU A 248 -13.84 -5.52 7.21
C LEU A 248 -13.88 -6.11 8.62
N GLY A 249 -14.59 -7.23 8.82
CA GLY A 249 -14.67 -7.92 10.11
C GLY A 249 -13.29 -8.34 10.62
N VAL A 250 -12.50 -8.99 9.77
CA VAL A 250 -11.13 -9.43 10.10
C VAL A 250 -10.20 -8.26 10.40
N ALA A 251 -10.30 -7.16 9.64
CA ALA A 251 -9.53 -5.95 9.90
C ALA A 251 -9.89 -5.33 11.26
N LEU A 252 -11.17 -5.21 11.58
CA LEU A 252 -11.68 -4.67 12.85
C LEU A 252 -11.27 -5.51 14.07
N GLU A 253 -11.08 -6.82 13.91
CA GLU A 253 -10.58 -7.70 14.98
C GLU A 253 -9.13 -7.40 15.40
N GLN A 254 -8.34 -6.73 14.56
CA GLN A 254 -6.95 -6.37 14.88
C GLN A 254 -6.84 -5.08 15.68
N LEU A 255 -7.94 -4.33 15.82
CA LEU A 255 -7.96 -2.99 16.40
C LEU A 255 -8.42 -3.02 17.87
N SER A 256 -7.72 -2.25 18.70
CA SER A 256 -8.19 -1.92 20.05
C SER A 256 -9.42 -1.00 20.01
N ARG A 257 -10.06 -0.80 21.17
CA ARG A 257 -11.37 -0.13 21.30
C ARG A 257 -11.47 1.23 20.61
N VAL A 258 -10.44 2.07 20.71
CA VAL A 258 -10.46 3.44 20.18
C VAL A 258 -10.43 3.43 18.64
N PRO A 259 -9.37 2.91 17.98
CA PRO A 259 -9.32 2.86 16.52
C PRO A 259 -10.47 2.06 15.93
N ARG A 260 -10.88 0.96 16.59
CA ARG A 260 -12.03 0.17 16.15
C ARG A 260 -13.31 1.00 16.05
N ARG A 261 -13.64 1.76 17.11
CA ARG A 261 -14.84 2.61 17.14
C ARG A 261 -14.82 3.68 16.05
N GLU A 262 -13.63 4.21 15.75
CA GLU A 262 -13.47 5.19 14.69
C GLU A 262 -13.75 4.62 13.30
N VAL A 263 -13.22 3.43 13.02
CA VAL A 263 -13.50 2.72 11.76
C VAL A 263 -14.98 2.36 11.70
N GLU A 264 -15.58 1.81 12.77
CA GLU A 264 -17.01 1.51 12.83
C GLU A 264 -17.89 2.75 12.57
N THR A 265 -17.48 3.92 13.08
CA THR A 265 -18.18 5.19 12.81
C THR A 265 -18.13 5.55 11.33
N ALA A 266 -16.96 5.39 10.68
CA ALA A 266 -16.82 5.64 9.25
C ALA A 266 -17.60 4.64 8.38
N LEU A 267 -17.67 3.37 8.78
CA LEU A 267 -18.51 2.36 8.13
C LEU A 267 -20.00 2.68 8.28
N GLN A 268 -20.42 3.20 9.43
CA GLN A 268 -21.79 3.69 9.61
C GLN A 268 -22.09 4.86 8.67
N TRP A 269 -21.17 5.83 8.56
CA TRP A 269 -21.31 6.93 7.61
C TRP A 269 -21.43 6.46 6.16
N ALA A 270 -20.64 5.45 5.76
CA ALA A 270 -20.73 4.84 4.43
C ALA A 270 -22.07 4.13 4.20
N SER A 271 -22.61 3.47 5.23
CA SER A 271 -23.90 2.78 5.17
C SER A 271 -25.08 3.75 5.03
N ASP A 272 -24.97 4.93 5.66
CA ASP A 272 -26.02 5.96 5.67
C ASP A 272 -25.97 6.89 4.44
N ALA A 273 -24.84 6.92 3.72
CA ALA A 273 -24.63 7.81 2.58
C ALA A 273 -25.28 7.26 1.30
N ALA A 274 -25.95 8.13 0.54
CA ALA A 274 -26.42 7.79 -0.81
C ALA A 274 -25.32 7.98 -1.86
N ASP A 275 -24.41 8.93 -1.63
CA ASP A 275 -23.23 9.19 -2.45
C ASP A 275 -21.99 9.31 -1.55
N TRP A 276 -20.85 8.75 -1.99
CA TRP A 276 -19.58 8.79 -1.27
C TRP A 276 -19.10 10.21 -0.95
N ARG A 277 -19.52 11.22 -1.72
CA ARG A 277 -19.21 12.63 -1.45
C ARG A 277 -19.75 13.11 -0.11
N GLU A 278 -20.81 12.48 0.41
CA GLU A 278 -21.33 12.77 1.75
C GLU A 278 -20.34 12.41 2.88
N LEU A 279 -19.34 11.57 2.58
CA LEU A 279 -18.26 11.24 3.52
C LEU A 279 -17.25 12.38 3.66
N ARG A 280 -17.04 13.18 2.61
CA ARG A 280 -16.03 14.25 2.57
C ARG A 280 -16.13 15.24 3.75
N PRO A 281 -17.28 15.90 4.01
CA PRO A 281 -17.39 16.81 5.14
C PRO A 281 -17.25 16.06 6.49
N LYS A 282 -17.73 14.82 6.60
CA LYS A 282 -17.63 14.04 7.84
C LYS A 282 -16.19 13.73 8.23
N PHE A 283 -15.36 13.31 7.27
CA PHE A 283 -13.93 13.09 7.49
C PHE A 283 -13.20 14.40 7.76
N GLN A 284 -13.47 15.45 6.98
CA GLN A 284 -12.86 16.76 7.17
C GLN A 284 -13.12 17.30 8.58
N ASP A 285 -14.38 17.28 9.04
CA ASP A 285 -14.77 17.83 10.34
C ASP A 285 -14.21 17.01 11.50
N LYS A 286 -14.25 15.67 11.40
CA LYS A 286 -13.76 14.78 12.45
C LYS A 286 -12.25 14.89 12.66
N TYR A 287 -11.48 14.98 11.58
CA TYR A 287 -10.01 15.00 11.61
C TYR A 287 -9.44 16.41 11.47
N LEU A 288 -10.26 17.44 11.71
CA LEU A 288 -9.79 18.82 11.78
C LEU A 288 -8.74 18.96 12.89
N GLY A 289 -7.57 19.48 12.55
CA GLY A 289 -6.44 19.63 13.48
C GLY A 289 -5.61 18.36 13.70
N HIS A 290 -6.00 17.21 13.13
CA HIS A 290 -5.16 16.01 13.08
C HIS A 290 -4.15 16.12 11.94
N TRP A 291 -3.00 15.47 12.11
CA TRP A 291 -2.06 15.22 11.02
C TRP A 291 -2.75 14.48 9.88
N MET A 292 -2.49 14.87 8.63
CA MET A 292 -3.21 14.33 7.47
C MET A 292 -3.03 12.83 7.27
N SER A 293 -1.89 12.29 7.70
CA SER A 293 -1.51 10.88 7.55
C SER A 293 -1.80 10.05 8.80
N ASP A 294 -2.72 10.49 9.66
CA ASP A 294 -3.15 9.73 10.85
C ASP A 294 -3.58 8.31 10.48
N ALA A 295 -2.94 7.29 11.08
CA ALA A 295 -3.17 5.91 10.66
C ALA A 295 -4.63 5.45 10.82
N VAL A 296 -5.34 5.95 11.83
CA VAL A 296 -6.73 5.58 12.09
C VAL A 296 -7.65 6.29 11.10
N GLU A 297 -7.40 7.56 10.79
CA GLU A 297 -8.10 8.30 9.73
C GLU A 297 -8.04 7.54 8.40
N ILE A 298 -6.83 7.14 8.00
CA ILE A 298 -6.62 6.55 6.68
C ILE A 298 -7.23 5.15 6.58
N LEU A 299 -7.10 4.33 7.62
CA LEU A 299 -7.81 3.05 7.68
C LEU A 299 -9.33 3.24 7.64
N SER A 300 -9.86 4.19 8.41
CA SER A 300 -11.30 4.47 8.47
C SER A 300 -11.84 4.90 7.10
N GLY A 301 -11.15 5.81 6.41
CA GLY A 301 -11.53 6.25 5.07
C GLY A 301 -11.37 5.17 4.02
N GLY A 302 -10.29 4.39 4.07
CA GLY A 302 -10.07 3.29 3.13
C GLY A 302 -11.13 2.21 3.27
N ALA A 303 -11.49 1.85 4.50
CA ALA A 303 -12.53 0.88 4.82
C ALA A 303 -13.92 1.38 4.41
N ALA A 304 -14.26 2.64 4.66
CA ALA A 304 -15.53 3.24 4.25
C ALA A 304 -15.69 3.27 2.72
N ILE A 305 -14.64 3.63 1.98
CA ILE A 305 -14.66 3.60 0.51
C ILE A 305 -14.74 2.16 0.00
N PHE A 306 -13.98 1.23 0.56
CA PHE A 306 -14.07 -0.18 0.23
C PHE A 306 -15.50 -0.74 0.41
N GLN A 307 -16.17 -0.34 1.49
CA GLN A 307 -17.55 -0.73 1.77
C GLN A 307 -18.54 -0.13 0.76
N ILE A 308 -18.56 1.20 0.60
CA ILE A 308 -19.57 1.89 -0.23
C ILE A 308 -19.45 1.52 -1.71
N THR A 309 -18.24 1.18 -2.16
CA THR A 309 -17.99 0.72 -3.53
C THR A 309 -18.22 -0.78 -3.72
N GLY A 310 -18.56 -1.54 -2.68
CA GLY A 310 -18.70 -2.99 -2.77
C GLY A 310 -17.44 -3.71 -3.25
N GLY A 311 -16.26 -3.09 -3.05
CA GLY A 311 -14.99 -3.56 -3.57
C GLY A 311 -14.85 -3.52 -5.10
N HIS A 312 -15.51 -2.58 -5.78
CA HIS A 312 -15.30 -2.30 -7.20
C HIS A 312 -14.02 -1.48 -7.40
N VAL A 313 -12.98 -2.07 -8.01
CA VAL A 313 -11.60 -1.54 -7.96
C VAL A 313 -11.46 -0.12 -8.50
N GLU A 314 -12.01 0.16 -9.69
CA GLU A 314 -11.95 1.50 -10.30
C GLU A 314 -12.63 2.55 -9.41
N ASP A 315 -13.85 2.26 -8.95
CA ASP A 315 -14.60 3.15 -8.05
C ASP A 315 -13.86 3.34 -6.72
N SER A 316 -13.31 2.28 -6.13
CA SER A 316 -12.58 2.37 -4.86
C SER A 316 -11.36 3.28 -4.97
N ILE A 317 -10.62 3.21 -6.07
CA ILE A 317 -9.47 4.10 -6.29
C ILE A 317 -9.95 5.53 -6.53
N VAL A 318 -10.88 5.75 -7.47
CA VAL A 318 -11.37 7.09 -7.83
C VAL A 318 -11.98 7.79 -6.62
N GLN A 319 -12.85 7.13 -5.87
CA GLN A 319 -13.51 7.74 -4.72
C GLN A 319 -12.52 8.01 -3.58
N ALA A 320 -11.55 7.12 -3.34
CA ALA A 320 -10.55 7.32 -2.30
C ALA A 320 -9.60 8.48 -2.59
N VAL A 321 -9.09 8.60 -3.82
CA VAL A 321 -8.18 9.70 -4.18
C VAL A 321 -8.87 11.06 -4.18
N ASN A 322 -10.20 11.10 -4.37
CA ASN A 322 -10.97 12.34 -4.36
C ASN A 322 -11.62 12.64 -2.98
N LEU A 323 -11.31 11.89 -1.92
CA LEU A 323 -11.87 12.14 -0.58
C LEU A 323 -11.18 13.31 0.16
N GLY A 324 -9.95 13.66 -0.22
CA GLY A 324 -9.15 14.73 0.38
C GLY A 324 -8.22 14.27 1.50
N ARG A 325 -7.34 15.18 1.95
CA ARG A 325 -6.25 14.96 2.91
C ARG A 325 -5.21 13.98 2.36
N ASP A 326 -4.91 12.88 3.03
CA ASP A 326 -3.96 11.87 2.54
C ASP A 326 -4.70 10.86 1.64
N THR A 327 -4.56 11.06 0.34
CA THR A 327 -5.40 10.47 -0.71
C THR A 327 -4.81 9.19 -1.27
N ASP A 328 -3.49 9.14 -1.44
CA ASP A 328 -2.74 7.98 -1.91
C ASP A 328 -2.77 6.84 -0.89
N CYS A 329 -2.58 7.10 0.41
CA CYS A 329 -2.59 6.04 1.41
C CYS A 329 -4.00 5.45 1.59
N ARG A 330 -5.04 6.27 1.45
CA ARG A 330 -6.43 5.80 1.48
C ARG A 330 -6.76 4.93 0.27
N ALA A 331 -6.36 5.38 -0.91
CA ALA A 331 -6.55 4.63 -2.15
C ALA A 331 -5.74 3.33 -2.15
N TYR A 332 -4.57 3.31 -1.53
CA TYR A 332 -3.76 2.10 -1.37
C TYR A 332 -4.54 1.00 -0.62
N ILE A 333 -5.21 1.34 0.48
CA ILE A 333 -6.05 0.38 1.24
C ILE A 333 -7.29 -0.01 0.42
N ALA A 334 -8.10 0.97 0.00
CA ALA A 334 -9.37 0.69 -0.66
C ALA A 334 -9.20 -0.04 -2.01
N GLY A 335 -8.26 0.43 -2.85
CA GLY A 335 -7.93 -0.18 -4.13
C GLY A 335 -7.25 -1.53 -3.98
N GLY A 336 -6.30 -1.65 -3.04
CA GLY A 336 -5.59 -2.90 -2.79
C GLY A 336 -6.50 -4.01 -2.28
N TRP A 337 -7.37 -3.75 -1.31
CA TRP A 337 -8.35 -4.73 -0.83
C TRP A 337 -9.38 -5.10 -1.92
N SER A 338 -9.83 -4.12 -2.70
CA SER A 338 -10.73 -4.39 -3.84
C SER A 338 -10.07 -5.27 -4.88
N ALA A 339 -8.82 -5.02 -5.23
CA ALA A 339 -8.11 -5.83 -6.20
C ALA A 339 -7.75 -7.22 -5.66
N ALA A 340 -7.46 -7.36 -4.36
CA ALA A 340 -7.31 -8.66 -3.71
C ALA A 340 -8.62 -9.48 -3.78
N LEU A 341 -9.78 -8.82 -3.72
CA LEU A 341 -11.08 -9.46 -3.84
C LEU A 341 -11.43 -9.83 -5.29
N ARG A 342 -11.13 -8.95 -6.25
CA ARG A 342 -11.65 -9.02 -7.62
C ARG A 342 -10.66 -9.49 -8.69
N GLY A 343 -9.36 -9.32 -8.46
CA GLY A 343 -8.30 -9.63 -9.43
C GLY A 343 -8.10 -8.61 -10.53
N ILE A 344 -7.07 -8.86 -11.34
CA ILE A 344 -6.56 -7.94 -12.37
C ILE A 344 -7.61 -7.55 -13.41
N ASP A 345 -8.53 -8.45 -13.77
CA ASP A 345 -9.58 -8.17 -14.78
C ASP A 345 -10.53 -7.04 -14.34
N ALA A 346 -10.58 -6.71 -13.05
CA ALA A 346 -11.34 -5.59 -12.51
C ALA A 346 -10.53 -4.28 -12.47
N VAL A 347 -9.22 -4.31 -12.73
CA VAL A 347 -8.35 -3.13 -12.80
C VAL A 347 -8.34 -2.60 -14.24
N PRO A 348 -8.58 -1.30 -14.46
CA PRO A 348 -8.56 -0.76 -15.81
C PRO A 348 -7.22 -0.93 -16.52
N GLU A 349 -7.21 -1.63 -17.65
CA GLU A 349 -6.00 -1.92 -18.44
C GLU A 349 -5.21 -0.66 -18.81
N ARG A 350 -5.92 0.46 -19.07
CA ARG A 350 -5.31 1.76 -19.38
C ARG A 350 -4.37 2.26 -18.27
N TRP A 351 -4.75 2.06 -17.02
CA TRP A 351 -3.93 2.43 -15.87
C TRP A 351 -2.80 1.44 -15.67
N VAL A 352 -3.07 0.13 -15.79
CA VAL A 352 -2.06 -0.92 -15.69
C VAL A 352 -0.93 -0.68 -16.69
N LYS A 353 -1.27 -0.37 -17.95
CA LYS A 353 -0.29 -0.05 -18.99
C LYS A 353 0.58 1.15 -18.61
N THR A 354 -0.03 2.21 -18.07
CA THR A 354 0.67 3.45 -17.72
C THR A 354 1.70 3.22 -16.62
N VAL A 355 1.29 2.61 -15.50
CA VAL A 355 2.22 2.32 -14.38
C VAL A 355 3.29 1.30 -14.78
N THR A 356 2.94 0.33 -15.64
CA THR A 356 3.88 -0.70 -16.13
C THR A 356 4.98 -0.09 -17.00
N GLU A 357 4.64 0.85 -17.88
CA GLU A 357 5.65 1.50 -18.71
C GLU A 357 6.48 2.52 -17.93
N GLN A 358 5.84 3.27 -17.01
CA GLN A 358 6.54 4.28 -16.22
C GLN A 358 7.66 3.66 -15.36
N VAL A 359 7.36 2.59 -14.61
CA VAL A 359 8.29 2.03 -13.62
C VAL A 359 9.60 1.52 -14.21
N LYS A 360 9.59 1.07 -15.47
CA LYS A 360 10.78 0.55 -16.19
C LYS A 360 11.90 1.59 -16.33
N THR A 361 11.55 2.87 -16.35
CA THR A 361 12.49 3.97 -16.60
C THR A 361 12.62 4.93 -15.43
N ASP A 362 11.92 4.66 -14.32
CA ASP A 362 11.94 5.50 -13.13
C ASP A 362 13.36 5.61 -12.56
N PRO A 363 13.95 6.82 -12.50
CA PRO A 363 15.31 7.02 -12.01
C PRO A 363 15.40 7.04 -10.48
N TYR A 364 14.28 7.19 -9.77
CA TYR A 364 14.25 7.43 -8.33
C TYR A 364 13.74 6.23 -7.52
N THR A 365 13.06 5.28 -8.16
CA THR A 365 12.57 4.09 -7.48
C THR A 365 13.68 3.16 -6.98
N VAL A 366 13.42 2.49 -5.86
CA VAL A 366 14.19 1.37 -5.30
C VAL A 366 14.05 0.08 -6.12
N SER A 367 13.02 -0.04 -6.97
CA SER A 367 12.81 -1.23 -7.79
C SER A 367 12.05 -0.92 -9.08
N ARG A 368 12.61 -1.35 -10.22
CA ARG A 368 11.98 -1.21 -11.54
C ARG A 368 11.09 -2.38 -11.97
N ARG A 369 10.84 -3.34 -11.07
CA ARG A 369 9.93 -4.46 -11.36
C ARG A 369 8.53 -3.93 -11.69
N THR A 370 7.99 -4.44 -12.78
CA THR A 370 6.61 -4.21 -13.17
C THR A 370 5.64 -4.88 -12.18
N PRO A 371 4.37 -4.45 -12.13
CA PRO A 371 3.38 -5.13 -11.30
C PRO A 371 3.25 -6.63 -11.61
N MET A 372 3.44 -7.04 -12.87
CA MET A 372 3.44 -8.44 -13.27
C MET A 372 4.63 -9.21 -12.66
N GLU A 373 5.84 -8.66 -12.77
CA GLU A 373 7.05 -9.30 -12.23
C GLU A 373 7.00 -9.43 -10.70
N SER A 374 6.54 -8.38 -10.01
CA SER A 374 6.28 -8.43 -8.57
C SER A 374 5.25 -9.51 -8.22
N ALA A 375 4.14 -9.58 -8.96
CA ALA A 375 3.09 -10.57 -8.74
C ALA A 375 3.57 -12.01 -8.97
N THR A 376 4.40 -12.24 -9.98
CA THR A 376 5.02 -13.55 -10.23
C THR A 376 5.86 -13.99 -9.04
N GLY A 377 6.78 -13.15 -8.56
CA GLY A 377 7.62 -13.51 -7.42
C GLY A 377 6.83 -13.69 -6.11
N LEU A 378 5.83 -12.84 -5.86
CA LEU A 378 4.93 -13.01 -4.70
C LEU A 378 4.14 -14.30 -4.77
N TYR A 379 3.63 -14.67 -5.95
CA TYR A 379 2.89 -15.91 -6.13
C TYR A 379 3.77 -17.14 -5.89
N GLU A 380 5.01 -17.13 -6.37
CA GLU A 380 6.00 -18.17 -6.07
C GLU A 380 6.29 -18.29 -4.57
N ALA A 381 6.43 -17.15 -3.87
CA ALA A 381 6.59 -17.12 -2.42
C ALA A 381 5.38 -17.74 -1.68
N VAL A 382 4.15 -17.45 -2.13
CA VAL A 382 2.94 -18.07 -1.58
C VAL A 382 2.89 -19.57 -1.86
N GLN A 383 3.29 -20.02 -3.05
CA GLN A 383 3.38 -21.44 -3.37
C GLN A 383 4.40 -22.18 -2.46
N ASN A 384 5.48 -21.51 -2.08
CA ASN A 384 6.45 -22.05 -1.12
C ASN A 384 5.86 -22.16 0.29
N GLU A 385 5.10 -21.16 0.77
CA GLU A 385 4.38 -21.25 2.05
C GLU A 385 3.31 -22.36 2.04
N LEU A 386 2.60 -22.54 0.92
CA LEU A 386 1.66 -23.65 0.76
C LEU A 386 2.37 -25.00 0.88
N ARG A 387 3.56 -25.15 0.28
CA ARG A 387 4.35 -26.38 0.39
C ARG A 387 4.77 -26.65 1.84
N ARG A 388 5.30 -25.64 2.54
CA ARG A 388 5.66 -25.73 3.98
C ARG A 388 4.46 -26.12 4.85
N SER A 389 3.29 -25.54 4.57
CA SER A 389 2.06 -25.88 5.30
C SER A 389 1.63 -27.33 5.06
N LYS A 390 1.73 -27.84 3.82
CA LYS A 390 1.43 -29.24 3.50
C LYS A 390 2.39 -30.21 4.17
N GLU A 391 3.68 -29.91 4.18
CA GLU A 391 4.71 -30.70 4.88
C GLU A 391 4.37 -30.78 6.37
N ARG A 392 4.05 -29.65 7.00
CA ARG A 392 3.64 -29.62 8.41
C ARG A 392 2.38 -30.45 8.69
N VAL A 393 1.38 -30.39 7.81
CA VAL A 393 0.15 -31.20 7.96
C VAL A 393 0.50 -32.69 7.88
N ALA A 394 1.31 -33.09 6.91
CA ALA A 394 1.75 -34.48 6.76
C ALA A 394 2.53 -34.99 7.99
N ASP A 395 3.44 -34.18 8.54
CA ASP A 395 4.18 -34.52 9.76
C ASP A 395 3.24 -34.72 10.96
N LEU A 396 2.23 -33.85 11.12
CA LEU A 396 1.24 -33.98 12.20
C LEU A 396 0.34 -35.20 12.03
N GLU A 397 -0.15 -35.46 10.82
CA GLU A 397 -0.98 -36.64 10.53
C GLU A 397 -0.22 -37.95 10.80
N ALA A 398 1.09 -37.99 10.47
CA ALA A 398 1.95 -39.11 10.78
C ALA A 398 2.14 -39.34 12.30
N GLN A 399 2.05 -38.29 13.12
CA GLN A 399 2.09 -38.42 14.59
C GLN A 399 0.72 -38.78 15.21
N LEU A 400 -0.38 -38.51 14.49
CA LEU A 400 -1.75 -38.81 14.95
C LEU A 400 -2.20 -40.23 14.60
N THR A 401 -1.51 -40.90 13.67
CA THR A 401 -1.79 -42.28 13.30
C THR A 401 -1.00 -43.23 14.22
N PRO A 402 -1.64 -44.14 14.97
CA PRO A 402 -0.98 -44.99 15.97
C PRO A 402 0.08 -45.95 15.44
#